data_AF-W6JJX4-F1
#
_entry.id   AF-W6JJX4-F1
#
_cell.length_a   1.000
_cell.length_b   1.000
_cell.length_c   1.000
_cell.angle_alpha   90.00
_cell.angle_beta   90.00
_cell.angle_gamma   90.00
#
_symmetry.space_group_name_H-M   'P 1'
#
loop_
_entity.id
_entity.type
_entity.pdbx_description
1 polymer ?
#
loop_
_entity_poly.entity_id
_entity_poly.type
_entity_poly.pdbx_seq_one_letter_code
_entity_poly.pdbx_strand_id
1 'polypeptide(L)' 'VASIARSDLSIIGTWKDDIQIDQKEVLACASSINIQKEVCDLCPTRCMERNGKELKIYNEDCT' A
#
# COMPACT_ATOMS: atom_id res chain seq x y z
N VAL A 1 28.99 5.47 5.87
CA VAL A 1 28.36 5.59 4.53
C VAL A 1 27.51 4.34 4.32
N ALA A 2 26.21 4.48 4.04
CA ALA A 2 25.31 3.33 3.86
C ALA A 2 25.62 2.63 2.52
N SER A 3 26.27 1.47 2.57
CA SER A 3 26.73 0.71 1.39
C SER A 3 25.58 0.17 0.54
N ILE A 4 24.45 -0.22 1.16
CA ILE A 4 23.26 -0.77 0.47
C ILE A 4 22.67 0.16 -0.58
N ALA A 5 22.71 1.48 -0.37
CA ALA A 5 22.17 2.45 -1.32
C ALA A 5 23.09 2.68 -2.54
N ARG A 6 24.32 2.15 -2.53
CA ARG A 6 25.36 2.45 -3.52
C ARG A 6 26.10 1.20 -4.01
N SER A 7 25.51 0.03 -3.83
CA SER A 7 26.04 -1.21 -4.41
C SER A 7 26.00 -1.12 -5.93
N ASP A 8 27.04 -1.59 -6.62
CA ASP A 8 27.04 -1.68 -8.09
C ASP A 8 25.91 -2.60 -8.62
N LEU A 9 25.45 -3.53 -7.79
CA LEU A 9 24.28 -4.37 -8.04
C LEU A 9 23.44 -4.52 -6.76
N SER A 10 22.24 -3.91 -6.75
CA SER A 10 21.29 -4.00 -5.64
C SER A 10 20.17 -4.99 -5.99
N ILE A 11 20.09 -6.08 -5.24
CA ILE A 11 18.99 -7.06 -5.35
C ILE A 11 17.97 -6.72 -4.27
N ILE A 12 16.83 -6.16 -4.68
CA ILE A 12 15.74 -5.75 -3.79
C ILE A 12 14.52 -6.60 -4.17
N GLY A 13 14.13 -7.50 -3.26
CA GLY A 13 12.98 -8.37 -3.48
C GLY A 13 11.66 -7.61 -3.44
N THR A 14 10.72 -8.07 -4.25
CA THR A 14 9.31 -7.65 -4.24
C THR A 14 8.41 -8.89 -4.25
N TRP A 15 7.09 -8.67 -4.23
CA TRP A 15 6.09 -9.70 -4.45
C TRP A 15 5.45 -9.55 -5.84
N LYS A 16 4.67 -10.55 -6.27
CA LYS A 16 3.95 -10.54 -7.56
C LYS A 16 2.45 -10.82 -7.42
N ASP A 17 2.05 -11.37 -6.29
CA ASP A 17 0.68 -11.72 -5.94
C ASP A 17 -0.10 -10.55 -5.35
N ASP A 18 -1.37 -10.81 -5.00
CA ASP A 18 -2.27 -9.81 -4.48
C ASP A 18 -1.90 -9.36 -3.05
N ILE A 19 -2.17 -8.10 -2.73
CA ILE A 19 -1.92 -7.57 -1.37
C ILE A 19 -3.00 -8.13 -0.45
N GLN A 20 -2.56 -8.74 0.64
CA GLN A 20 -3.47 -9.31 1.64
C GLN A 20 -4.03 -8.21 2.54
N ILE A 21 -5.35 -8.10 2.61
CA ILE A 21 -6.06 -7.05 3.37
C ILE A 21 -6.97 -7.70 4.40
N ASP A 22 -6.78 -7.35 5.68
CA ASP A 22 -7.76 -7.64 6.73
C ASP A 22 -8.71 -6.45 6.91
N GLN A 23 -9.96 -6.63 6.47
CA GLN A 23 -10.99 -5.59 6.52
C GLN A 23 -11.39 -5.23 7.96
N LYS A 24 -11.22 -6.12 8.94
CA LYS A 24 -11.53 -5.83 10.35
C LYS A 24 -10.56 -4.80 10.92
N GLU A 25 -9.28 -4.96 10.61
CA GLU A 25 -8.23 -4.05 11.06
C GLU A 25 -8.29 -2.71 10.32
N VAL A 26 -8.65 -2.72 9.03
CA VAL A 26 -8.91 -1.49 8.27
C VAL A 26 -10.02 -0.64 8.91
N LEU A 27 -11.09 -1.28 9.40
CA LEU A 27 -12.16 -0.60 10.14
C LEU A 27 -11.69 -0.08 11.50
N ALA A 28 -10.85 -0.82 12.23
CA ALA A 28 -10.27 -0.35 13.49
C ALA A 28 -9.41 0.91 13.26
N CYS A 29 -8.53 0.88 12.26
CA CYS A 29 -7.68 2.02 11.88
C CYS A 29 -8.46 3.22 11.35
N ALA A 30 -9.65 3.03 10.78
CA ALA A 30 -10.50 4.13 10.34
C ALA A 30 -10.92 5.09 11.46
N SER A 31 -10.85 4.65 12.72
CA SER A 31 -11.20 5.48 13.89
C SER A 31 -10.06 6.42 14.30
N SER A 32 -8.81 6.10 13.98
CA SER A 32 -7.62 6.86 14.37
C SER A 32 -7.00 7.68 13.24
N ILE A 33 -7.11 7.23 11.99
CA ILE A 33 -6.50 7.87 10.82
C ILE A 33 -7.47 8.07 9.65
N ASN A 34 -7.22 9.08 8.82
CA ASN A 34 -8.03 9.34 7.63
C ASN A 34 -7.49 8.55 6.43
N ILE A 35 -7.89 7.28 6.31
CA ILE A 35 -7.41 6.36 5.25
C ILE A 35 -7.61 6.93 3.83
N GLN A 36 -8.63 7.76 3.60
CA GLN A 36 -8.80 8.37 2.29
C GLN A 36 -7.63 9.32 1.98
N LYS A 37 -7.37 10.28 2.87
CA LYS A 37 -6.34 11.30 2.66
C LYS A 37 -4.92 10.79 2.82
N GLU A 38 -4.71 9.84 3.73
CA GLU A 38 -3.36 9.40 4.12
C GLU A 38 -2.91 8.11 3.42
N VAL A 39 -3.82 7.41 2.74
CA VAL A 39 -3.49 6.15 2.04
C VAL A 39 -3.95 6.21 0.59
N CYS A 40 -5.26 6.37 0.35
CA CYS A 40 -5.80 6.32 -1.01
C CYS A 40 -5.30 7.50 -1.87
N ASP A 41 -5.32 8.72 -1.32
CA ASP A 41 -4.90 9.94 -2.03
C ASP A 41 -3.37 10.03 -2.21
N LEU A 42 -2.60 9.29 -1.40
CA LEU A 42 -1.14 9.22 -1.46
C LEU A 42 -0.63 8.02 -2.28
N CYS A 43 -1.53 7.15 -2.75
CA CYS A 43 -1.18 6.07 -3.66
C CYS A 43 -0.66 6.65 -4.98
N PRO A 44 0.58 6.32 -5.42
CA PRO A 44 1.15 6.89 -6.64
C PRO A 44 0.33 6.62 -7.90
N THR A 45 -0.21 5.41 -8.02
CA THR A 45 -1.03 4.97 -9.17
C THR A 45 -2.53 5.13 -8.91
N ARG A 46 -2.92 5.49 -7.69
CA ARG A 46 -4.32 5.59 -7.25
C ARG A 46 -5.12 4.30 -7.47
N CYS A 47 -4.47 3.14 -7.33
CA CYS A 47 -5.10 1.83 -7.48
C CYS A 47 -5.91 1.38 -6.24
N MET A 48 -6.15 2.27 -5.27
CA MET A 48 -6.86 1.95 -4.03
C MET A 48 -8.19 2.70 -3.94
N GLU A 49 -9.27 1.96 -3.64
CA GLU A 49 -10.60 2.52 -3.47
C GLU A 49 -11.18 2.18 -2.10
N ARG A 50 -11.75 3.19 -1.43
CA ARG A 50 -12.40 3.03 -0.13
C ARG A 50 -13.90 3.32 -0.21
N ASN A 51 -14.73 2.31 0.07
CA ASN A 51 -16.20 2.40 0.10
C ASN A 51 -16.74 2.66 1.51
N GLY A 52 -16.01 3.42 2.33
CA GLY A 52 -16.32 3.71 3.73
C GLY A 52 -16.03 2.56 4.70
N LYS A 53 -16.47 1.34 4.37
CA LYS A 53 -16.29 0.12 5.18
C LYS A 53 -15.22 -0.85 4.66
N GLU A 54 -15.00 -0.87 3.35
CA GLU A 54 -14.06 -1.79 2.71
C GLU A 54 -13.01 -1.00 1.94
N LEU A 55 -11.78 -1.52 1.95
CA LEU A 55 -10.67 -1.07 1.12
C LEU A 55 -10.41 -2.13 0.05
N LYS A 56 -10.46 -1.72 -1.22
CA LYS A 56 -10.13 -2.54 -2.38
C LYS A 56 -8.86 -2.02 -3.02
N ILE A 57 -7.99 -2.93 -3.44
CA ILE A 57 -6.75 -2.61 -4.16
C ILE A 57 -6.80 -3.33 -5.50
N TYR A 58 -6.55 -2.59 -6.57
CA TYR A 58 -6.41 -3.11 -7.92
C TYR A 58 -4.93 -3.43 -8.15
N ASN A 59 -4.55 -4.67 -7.82
CA ASN A 59 -3.16 -5.13 -7.80
C ASN A 59 -2.47 -5.08 -9.17
N GLU A 60 -3.23 -5.18 -10.26
CA GLU A 60 -2.74 -5.02 -11.63
C GLU A 60 -2.13 -3.64 -11.92
N ASP A 61 -2.57 -2.62 -11.19
CA ASP A 61 -2.12 -1.23 -11.30
C ASP A 61 -1.22 -0.81 -10.12
N CYS A 62 -0.73 -1.75 -9.31
CA CYS A 62 0.15 -1.48 -8.17
C CYS A 62 1.63 -1.50 -8.59
N THR A 63 2.37 -0.43 -8.28
CA THR A 63 3.81 -0.28 -8.58
C THR A 63 4.62 0.04 -7.34
#